data_AF-A0A955HB47-F1
#
_entry.id   AF-A0A955HB47-F1
#
_cell.length_a   1.000
_cell.length_b   1.000
_cell.length_c   1.000
_cell.angle_alpha   90.00
_cell.angle_beta   90.00
_cell.angle_gamma   90.00
#
_symmetry.space_group_name_H-M   'P 1'
#
loop_
_entity.id
_entity.type
_entity.pdbx_description
1 polymer ?
#
loop_
_entity_poly.entity_id
_entity_poly.type
_entity_poly.pdbx_seq_one_letter_code
_entity_poly.pdbx_strand_id
1 'polypeptide(L)'
;MEDLPQDKRESHVAPPTEELIAVTNGALEECSHNPGAHCCDVDVLHHDVENSDFGSIFKRYENHEIFRIKDIQESVDFIISDFESWMSTLEENDEEFLLGDKSINLLKERVNIIESGIRSYVSTLQEFFLIKKQQFRLDREVYIDRLQNIDRRRRIAHDSLIESLNVYTDSIKQLVEYGLLDESDVQEWSFGFSDYDKNITIFSKSFLSDRNLIKDWALSAHMYQQLEKIEELQKMDTE
;
A
#
# COMPACT_ATOMS: atom_id res chain seq x y z
N MET A 1 44.32 20.33 24.41
CA MET A 1 42.92 19.99 24.76
C MET A 1 42.14 20.26 23.51
N GLU A 2 41.92 19.22 22.71
CA GLU A 2 41.01 19.28 21.58
C GLU A 2 39.63 18.89 22.10
N ASP A 3 38.69 19.82 21.99
CA ASP A 3 37.28 19.56 22.21
C ASP A 3 36.76 18.72 21.03
N LEU A 4 36.45 17.46 21.30
CA LEU A 4 35.66 16.64 20.38
C LEU A 4 34.20 17.14 20.45
N PRO A 5 33.54 17.40 19.31
CA PRO A 5 32.11 17.64 19.32
C PRO A 5 31.40 16.36 19.79
N GLN A 6 30.66 16.47 20.90
CA GLN A 6 29.72 15.44 21.32
C GLN A 6 28.60 15.36 20.29
N ASP A 7 28.74 14.48 19.30
CA ASP A 7 27.62 14.01 18.50
C ASP A 7 26.77 13.09 19.38
N LYS A 8 26.02 13.70 20.31
CA LYS A 8 24.92 13.04 21.00
C LYS A 8 23.73 13.04 20.06
N ARG A 9 23.80 12.21 19.01
CA ARG A 9 22.55 11.61 18.52
C ARG A 9 22.10 10.72 19.65
N GLU A 10 21.17 11.23 20.46
CA GLU A 10 20.41 10.41 21.37
C GLU A 10 19.99 9.17 20.59
N SER A 11 20.21 7.99 21.16
CA SER A 11 19.73 6.72 20.63
C SER A 11 18.22 6.81 20.51
N HIS A 12 17.72 7.37 19.41
CA HIS A 12 16.32 7.45 19.11
C HIS A 12 15.88 6.01 18.88
N VAL A 13 15.19 5.45 19.87
CA VAL A 13 14.54 4.16 19.70
C VAL A 13 13.32 4.45 18.84
N ALA A 14 13.27 3.85 17.65
CA ALA A 14 12.11 3.96 16.79
C ALA A 14 10.86 3.47 17.54
N PRO A 15 9.70 4.14 17.39
CA PRO A 15 8.47 3.66 17.97
C PRO A 15 8.10 2.28 17.39
N PRO A 16 7.33 1.46 18.13
CA PRO A 16 6.71 0.27 17.55
C PRO A 16 5.95 0.61 16.27
N THR A 17 5.90 -0.33 15.32
CA THR A 17 5.17 -0.22 14.04
C THR A 17 3.78 0.40 14.21
N GLU A 18 3.08 0.03 15.27
CA GLU A 18 1.72 0.47 15.57
C GLU A 18 1.62 1.93 16.00
N GLU A 19 2.66 2.45 16.66
CA GLU A 19 2.79 3.86 17.01
C GLU A 19 3.18 4.69 15.79
N LEU A 20 4.02 4.13 14.91
CA LEU A 20 4.44 4.79 13.68
C LEU A 20 3.29 5.11 12.73
N ILE A 21 2.31 4.21 12.60
CA ILE A 21 1.09 4.46 11.81
C ILE A 21 0.32 5.66 12.38
N ALA A 22 0.23 5.77 13.71
CA ALA A 22 -0.47 6.88 14.34
C ALA A 22 0.30 8.20 14.20
N VAL A 23 1.63 8.16 14.34
CA VAL A 23 2.50 9.33 14.20
C VAL A 23 2.47 9.87 12.78
N THR A 24 2.62 9.02 11.77
CA THR A 24 2.56 9.44 10.36
C THR A 24 1.19 9.95 9.93
N ASN A 25 0.10 9.30 10.35
CA ASN A 25 -1.26 9.82 10.10
C ASN A 25 -1.47 11.19 10.77
N GLY A 26 -0.98 11.37 12.00
CA GLY A 26 -1.07 12.65 12.72
C GLY A 26 -0.23 13.75 12.06
N ALA A 27 0.98 13.42 11.60
CA ALA A 27 1.83 14.34 10.87
C ALA A 27 1.20 14.78 9.54
N LEU A 28 0.59 13.85 8.78
CA LEU A 28 -0.13 14.20 7.56
C LEU A 28 -1.31 15.12 7.86
N GLU A 29 -2.10 14.83 8.90
CA GLU A 29 -3.21 15.69 9.31
C GLU A 29 -2.72 17.09 9.67
N GLU A 30 -1.62 17.21 10.43
CA GLU A 30 -1.02 18.49 10.80
C GLU A 30 -0.53 19.28 9.57
N CYS A 31 0.26 18.67 8.68
CA CYS A 31 0.72 19.33 7.45
C CYS A 31 -0.44 19.74 6.54
N SER A 32 -1.51 18.93 6.46
CA SER A 32 -2.66 19.23 5.60
C SER A 32 -3.41 20.47 6.05
N HIS A 33 -3.45 20.74 7.36
CA HIS A 33 -4.13 21.91 7.92
C HIS A 33 -3.21 23.13 8.05
N ASN A 34 -1.89 22.91 8.13
CA ASN A 34 -0.91 23.98 8.21
C ASN A 34 0.40 23.56 7.51
N PRO A 35 0.47 23.69 6.16
CA PRO A 35 1.63 23.25 5.37
C PRO A 35 2.97 23.87 5.80
N GLY A 36 2.92 25.03 6.48
CA GLY A 36 4.09 25.77 6.98
C GLY A 36 4.42 25.56 8.45
N ALA A 37 3.72 24.68 9.14
CA ALA A 37 4.22 24.15 10.40
C ALA A 37 5.47 23.30 10.10
N HIS A 38 6.42 23.24 11.02
CA HIS A 38 7.30 22.07 11.13
C HIS A 38 6.44 20.87 11.57
N CYS A 39 5.51 20.45 10.71
CA CYS A 39 4.92 19.13 10.81
C CYS A 39 6.09 18.14 10.74
N CYS A 40 6.04 17.09 11.58
CA CYS A 40 7.18 16.24 11.93
C CYS A 40 8.23 16.12 10.81
N ASP A 41 9.50 16.37 11.14
CA ASP A 41 10.63 16.26 10.21
C ASP A 41 10.53 14.94 9.43
N VAL A 42 10.32 15.04 8.12
CA VAL A 42 10.09 13.88 7.26
C VAL A 42 11.28 12.94 7.28
N ASP A 43 12.51 13.48 7.39
CA ASP A 43 13.71 12.66 7.49
C ASP A 43 13.69 11.82 8.78
N VAL A 44 13.14 12.38 9.87
CA VAL A 44 12.95 11.64 11.13
C VAL A 44 11.85 10.59 10.97
N LEU A 45 10.74 10.91 10.30
CA LEU A 45 9.67 9.93 10.06
C LEU A 45 10.16 8.76 9.19
N HIS A 46 10.90 9.02 8.12
CA HIS A 46 11.56 7.99 7.32
C HIS A 46 12.51 7.14 8.16
N HIS A 47 13.38 7.79 8.94
CA HIS A 47 14.31 7.10 9.82
C HIS A 47 13.60 6.19 10.82
N ASP A 48 12.53 6.65 11.45
CA ASP A 48 11.78 5.86 12.41
C ASP A 48 11.09 4.66 11.74
N VAL A 49 10.56 4.83 10.52
CA VAL A 49 9.94 3.73 9.76
C VAL A 49 10.97 2.70 9.33
N GLU A 50 12.13 3.12 8.83
CA GLU A 50 13.24 2.24 8.45
C GLU A 50 13.78 1.41 9.64
N ASN A 51 13.70 1.94 10.85
CA ASN A 51 14.16 1.26 12.07
C ASN A 51 13.06 0.46 12.80
N SER A 52 11.86 0.38 12.22
CA SER A 52 10.74 -0.41 12.76
C SER A 52 10.85 -1.90 12.44
N ASP A 53 9.98 -2.72 13.03
CA ASP A 53 9.96 -4.17 12.81
C ASP A 53 9.71 -4.57 11.34
N PHE A 54 9.08 -3.70 10.55
CA PHE A 54 8.86 -3.91 9.11
C PHE A 54 9.78 -3.03 8.24
N GLY A 55 10.72 -2.29 8.84
CA GLY A 55 11.59 -1.34 8.15
C GLY A 55 12.41 -1.96 7.02
N SER A 56 12.80 -3.23 7.16
CA SER A 56 13.44 -3.98 6.06
C SER A 56 12.54 -4.16 4.83
N ILE A 57 11.23 -4.34 5.02
CA ILE A 57 10.26 -4.45 3.92
C ILE A 57 9.95 -3.05 3.38
N PHE A 58 9.80 -2.06 4.25
CA PHE A 58 9.60 -0.66 3.85
C PHE A 58 10.73 -0.15 2.95
N LYS A 59 11.99 -0.33 3.36
CA LYS A 59 13.16 0.07 2.57
C LYS A 59 13.18 -0.60 1.18
N ARG A 60 12.78 -1.87 1.11
CA ARG A 60 12.69 -2.58 -0.17
C ARG A 60 11.53 -2.08 -1.04
N TYR A 61 10.40 -1.73 -0.43
CA TYR A 61 9.26 -1.09 -1.10
C TYR A 61 9.67 0.29 -1.66
N GLU A 62 10.32 1.11 -0.84
CA GLU A 62 10.83 2.44 -1.22
C GLU A 62 11.87 2.36 -2.34
N ASN A 63 12.74 1.35 -2.35
CA ASN A 63 13.74 1.14 -3.41
C ASN A 63 13.19 0.41 -4.65
N HIS A 64 11.87 0.24 -4.76
CA HIS A 64 11.20 -0.46 -5.87
C HIS A 64 11.60 -1.95 -6.02
N GLU A 65 12.11 -2.58 -4.96
CA GLU A 65 12.49 -4.00 -4.97
C GLU A 65 11.30 -4.92 -4.64
N ILE A 66 10.18 -4.35 -4.17
CA ILE A 66 8.93 -5.04 -3.86
C ILE A 66 7.81 -4.34 -4.64
N PHE A 67 6.88 -5.14 -5.18
CA PHE A 67 5.77 -4.65 -5.99
C PHE A 67 4.93 -3.62 -5.22
N ARG A 68 4.74 -2.44 -5.82
CA ARG A 68 4.09 -1.28 -5.20
C ARG A 68 2.69 -1.05 -5.73
N ILE A 69 1.90 -0.28 -5.00
CA ILE A 69 0.61 0.23 -5.50
C ILE A 69 0.81 1.00 -6.82
N LYS A 70 1.87 1.80 -6.92
CA LYS A 70 2.17 2.55 -8.14
C LYS A 70 2.40 1.63 -9.34
N ASP A 71 3.03 0.49 -9.13
CA ASP A 71 3.29 -0.49 -10.19
C ASP A 71 1.98 -1.18 -10.65
N ILE A 72 0.97 -1.32 -9.77
CA ILE A 72 -0.39 -1.75 -10.14
C ILE A 72 -1.03 -0.70 -11.07
N GLN A 73 -0.93 0.58 -10.71
CA GLN A 73 -1.45 1.69 -11.53
C GLN A 73 -0.75 1.74 -12.90
N GLU A 74 0.58 1.65 -12.92
CA GLU A 74 1.39 1.63 -14.15
C GLU A 74 1.02 0.43 -15.04
N SER A 75 0.82 -0.75 -14.46
CA SER A 75 0.35 -1.94 -15.19
C SER A 75 -1.03 -1.72 -15.82
N VAL A 76 -1.95 -1.08 -15.08
CA VAL A 76 -3.31 -0.79 -15.59
C VAL A 76 -3.26 0.29 -16.67
N ASP A 77 -2.45 1.34 -16.51
CA ASP A 77 -2.27 2.39 -17.51
C ASP A 77 -1.67 1.85 -18.80
N PHE A 78 -0.71 0.91 -18.71
CA PHE A 78 -0.17 0.20 -19.86
C PHE A 78 -1.27 -0.60 -20.58
N ILE A 79 -2.05 -1.40 -19.85
CA ILE A 79 -3.16 -2.19 -20.42
C ILE A 79 -4.17 -1.27 -21.13
N ILE A 80 -4.50 -0.12 -20.53
CA ILE A 80 -5.41 0.86 -21.13
C ILE A 80 -4.85 1.39 -22.44
N SER A 81 -3.58 1.81 -22.45
CA SER A 81 -2.96 2.37 -23.65
C SER A 81 -2.88 1.35 -24.78
N ASP A 82 -2.56 0.09 -24.48
CA ASP A 82 -2.46 -0.97 -25.47
C ASP A 82 -3.85 -1.34 -26.02
N PHE A 83 -4.83 -1.43 -25.13
CA PHE A 83 -6.21 -1.72 -25.52
C PHE A 83 -6.87 -0.59 -26.32
N GLU A 84 -6.63 0.68 -25.97
CA GLU A 84 -7.13 1.83 -26.74
C GLU A 84 -6.53 1.86 -28.16
N SER A 85 -5.25 1.48 -28.29
CA SER A 85 -4.59 1.31 -29.60
C SER A 85 -5.27 0.21 -30.42
N TRP A 86 -5.54 -0.94 -29.80
CA TRP A 86 -6.23 -2.06 -30.45
C TRP A 86 -7.68 -1.72 -30.82
N MET A 87 -8.45 -1.10 -29.92
CA MET A 87 -9.84 -0.67 -30.16
C MET A 87 -9.98 0.29 -31.35
N SER A 88 -8.96 1.11 -31.62
CA SER A 88 -8.96 2.01 -32.78
C SER A 88 -9.07 1.28 -34.13
N THR A 89 -8.86 -0.04 -34.13
CA THR A 89 -8.91 -0.91 -35.31
C THR A 89 -10.20 -1.72 -35.43
N LEU A 90 -11.07 -1.68 -34.42
CA LEU A 90 -12.31 -2.47 -34.34
C LEU A 90 -13.56 -1.59 -34.52
N GLU A 91 -14.69 -2.23 -34.87
CA GLU A 91 -15.99 -1.57 -34.83
C GLU A 91 -16.55 -1.58 -33.40
N GLU A 92 -17.13 -0.46 -32.93
CA GLU A 92 -17.63 -0.30 -31.54
C GLU A 92 -18.70 -1.32 -31.11
N ASN A 93 -19.30 -2.07 -32.04
CA ASN A 93 -20.31 -3.10 -31.77
C ASN A 93 -19.75 -4.53 -31.82
N ASP A 94 -18.44 -4.68 -31.98
CA ASP A 94 -17.80 -6.00 -31.92
C ASP A 94 -17.90 -6.57 -30.50
N GLU A 95 -18.13 -7.87 -30.39
CA GLU A 95 -18.26 -8.55 -29.10
C GLU A 95 -16.95 -8.44 -28.30
N GLU A 96 -15.82 -8.48 -29.00
CA GLU A 96 -14.50 -8.33 -28.39
C GLU A 96 -14.25 -6.88 -27.89
N PHE A 97 -14.78 -5.88 -28.60
CA PHE A 97 -14.74 -4.47 -28.18
C PHE A 97 -15.49 -4.28 -26.86
N LEU A 98 -16.75 -4.76 -26.79
CA LEU A 98 -17.59 -4.63 -25.59
C LEU A 98 -17.01 -5.39 -24.39
N LEU A 99 -16.45 -6.58 -24.62
CA LEU A 99 -15.82 -7.37 -23.57
C LEU A 99 -14.58 -6.68 -23.01
N GLY A 100 -13.73 -6.14 -23.86
CA GLY A 100 -12.51 -5.48 -23.44
C GLY A 100 -12.77 -4.12 -22.77
N ASP A 101 -13.70 -3.29 -23.28
CA ASP A 101 -14.08 -2.02 -22.62
C ASP A 101 -14.62 -2.26 -21.19
N LYS A 102 -15.47 -3.26 -21.03
CA LYS A 102 -15.95 -3.67 -19.70
C LYS A 102 -14.81 -4.11 -18.78
N SER A 103 -13.86 -4.89 -19.29
CA SER A 103 -12.73 -5.42 -18.51
C SER A 103 -11.77 -4.31 -18.08
N ILE A 104 -11.50 -3.34 -18.94
CA ILE A 104 -10.71 -2.14 -18.66
C ILE A 104 -11.36 -1.31 -17.55
N ASN A 105 -12.65 -1.04 -17.66
CA ASN A 105 -13.37 -0.25 -16.66
C ASN A 105 -13.35 -0.94 -15.29
N LEU A 106 -13.45 -2.27 -15.25
CA LEU A 106 -13.30 -3.05 -14.02
C LEU A 106 -11.87 -2.96 -13.43
N LEU A 107 -10.83 -2.97 -14.27
CA LEU A 107 -9.44 -2.81 -13.81
C LEU A 107 -9.18 -1.41 -13.22
N LYS A 108 -9.68 -0.35 -13.88
CA LYS A 108 -9.59 1.04 -13.37
C LYS A 108 -10.25 1.17 -12.00
N GLU A 109 -11.45 0.62 -11.84
CA GLU A 109 -12.14 0.61 -10.54
C GLU A 109 -11.36 -0.18 -9.49
N ARG A 110 -10.72 -1.29 -9.90
CA ARG A 110 -10.03 -2.19 -8.98
C ARG A 110 -8.82 -1.54 -8.30
N VAL A 111 -8.07 -0.67 -8.98
CA VAL A 111 -6.96 0.07 -8.34
C VAL A 111 -7.45 0.89 -7.16
N ASN A 112 -8.52 1.67 -7.37
CA ASN A 112 -9.14 2.48 -6.33
C ASN A 112 -9.65 1.62 -5.15
N ILE A 113 -10.21 0.44 -5.45
CA ILE A 113 -10.67 -0.51 -4.43
C ILE A 113 -9.49 -1.05 -3.61
N ILE A 114 -8.36 -1.38 -4.24
CA ILE A 114 -7.15 -1.87 -3.56
C ILE A 114 -6.60 -0.78 -2.62
N GLU A 115 -6.44 0.44 -3.11
CA GLU A 115 -5.98 1.57 -2.28
C GLU A 115 -6.88 1.82 -1.07
N SER A 116 -8.20 1.83 -1.31
CA SER A 116 -9.19 1.96 -0.24
C SER A 116 -9.13 0.79 0.75
N GLY A 117 -8.93 -0.43 0.24
CA GLY A 117 -8.77 -1.65 1.02
C GLY A 117 -7.55 -1.61 1.94
N ILE A 118 -6.42 -1.10 1.45
CA ILE A 118 -5.20 -0.90 2.24
C ILE A 118 -5.47 0.09 3.38
N ARG A 119 -6.04 1.26 3.09
CA ARG A 119 -6.39 2.26 4.12
C ARG A 119 -7.34 1.69 5.18
N SER A 120 -8.38 1.00 4.74
CA SER A 120 -9.37 0.36 5.63
C SER A 120 -8.71 -0.69 6.52
N TYR A 121 -7.88 -1.55 5.95
CA TYR A 121 -7.18 -2.58 6.70
C TYR A 121 -6.19 -2.00 7.71
N VAL A 122 -5.34 -1.05 7.30
CA VAL A 122 -4.38 -0.39 8.19
C VAL A 122 -5.07 0.39 9.31
N SER A 123 -6.21 1.04 9.03
CA SER A 123 -7.03 1.69 10.06
C SER A 123 -7.54 0.69 11.10
N THR A 124 -8.02 -0.49 10.69
CA THR A 124 -8.46 -1.52 11.64
C THR A 124 -7.31 -2.12 12.46
N LEU A 125 -6.11 -2.21 11.88
CA LEU A 125 -4.90 -2.59 12.62
C LEU A 125 -4.61 -1.56 13.72
N GLN A 126 -4.55 -0.27 13.35
CA GLN A 126 -4.32 0.83 14.29
C GLN A 126 -5.35 0.82 15.44
N GLU A 127 -6.65 0.71 15.12
CA GLU A 127 -7.72 0.65 16.13
C GLU A 127 -7.58 -0.58 17.04
N PHE A 128 -7.25 -1.75 16.47
CA PHE A 128 -7.00 -2.97 17.24
C PHE A 128 -5.85 -2.77 18.25
N PHE A 129 -4.77 -2.11 17.84
CA PHE A 129 -3.63 -1.83 18.70
C PHE A 129 -3.94 -0.80 19.79
N LEU A 130 -4.69 0.25 19.46
CA LEU A 130 -5.16 1.23 20.43
C LEU A 130 -6.01 0.57 21.53
N ILE A 131 -6.92 -0.34 21.16
CA ILE A 131 -7.73 -1.09 22.13
C ILE A 131 -6.83 -1.96 23.01
N LYS A 132 -5.85 -2.68 22.44
CA LYS A 132 -4.89 -3.48 23.22
C LYS A 132 -4.17 -2.67 24.30
N LYS A 133 -3.76 -1.43 23.99
CA LYS A 133 -3.09 -0.54 24.98
C LYS A 133 -4.01 -0.10 26.12
N GLN A 134 -5.32 -0.17 25.94
CA GLN A 134 -6.32 0.21 26.94
C GLN A 134 -6.69 -0.94 27.89
N GLN A 135 -6.03 -2.10 27.82
CA GLN A 135 -6.34 -3.29 28.63
C GLN A 135 -6.47 -3.00 30.13
N PHE A 136 -5.64 -2.11 30.69
CA PHE A 136 -5.66 -1.78 32.12
C PHE A 136 -6.55 -0.57 32.47
N ARG A 137 -7.14 0.09 31.45
CA ARG A 137 -7.97 1.31 31.61
C ARG A 137 -9.47 1.05 31.48
N LEU A 138 -9.83 -0.06 30.86
CA LEU A 138 -11.22 -0.45 30.62
C LEU A 138 -11.64 -1.54 31.61
N ASP A 139 -12.94 -1.59 31.90
CA ASP A 139 -13.52 -2.78 32.52
C ASP A 139 -13.25 -4.02 31.64
N ARG A 140 -13.03 -5.17 32.28
CA ARG A 140 -12.59 -6.39 31.60
C ARG A 140 -13.60 -6.85 30.54
N GLU A 141 -14.90 -6.76 30.82
CA GLU A 141 -15.93 -7.21 29.87
C GLU A 141 -15.98 -6.26 28.67
N VAL A 142 -15.92 -4.95 28.92
CA VAL A 142 -15.87 -3.91 27.88
C VAL A 142 -14.62 -4.05 27.00
N TYR A 143 -13.47 -4.35 27.61
CA TYR A 143 -12.22 -4.57 26.88
C TYR A 143 -12.32 -5.78 25.94
N ILE A 144 -12.81 -6.91 26.45
CA ILE A 144 -12.94 -8.15 25.66
C ILE A 144 -13.90 -7.94 24.49
N ASP A 145 -15.07 -7.35 24.72
CA ASP A 145 -16.07 -7.10 23.69
C ASP A 145 -15.52 -6.19 22.57
N ARG A 146 -14.89 -5.06 22.96
CA ARG A 146 -14.23 -4.16 22.00
C ARG A 146 -13.14 -4.86 21.21
N LEU A 147 -12.28 -5.63 21.87
CA LEU A 147 -11.17 -6.34 21.24
C LEU A 147 -11.68 -7.39 20.24
N GLN A 148 -12.72 -8.14 20.57
CA GLN A 148 -13.33 -9.11 19.67
C GLN A 148 -13.98 -8.47 18.45
N ASN A 149 -14.71 -7.37 18.65
CA ASN A 149 -15.36 -6.67 17.56
C ASN A 149 -14.34 -6.08 16.57
N ILE A 150 -13.27 -5.45 17.07
CA ILE A 150 -12.23 -4.90 16.20
C ILE A 150 -11.38 -5.98 15.54
N ASP A 151 -11.10 -7.10 16.22
CA ASP A 151 -10.43 -8.26 15.60
C ASP A 151 -11.23 -8.81 14.42
N ARG A 152 -12.56 -8.91 14.58
CA ARG A 152 -13.47 -9.35 13.51
C ARG A 152 -13.44 -8.39 12.33
N ARG A 153 -13.56 -7.08 12.57
CA ARG A 153 -13.47 -6.05 11.53
C ARG A 153 -12.12 -6.10 10.79
N ARG A 154 -11.03 -6.27 11.53
CA ARG A 154 -9.67 -6.40 10.97
C ARG A 154 -9.55 -7.60 10.03
N ARG A 155 -10.07 -8.77 10.43
CA ARG A 155 -10.07 -9.97 9.56
C ARG A 155 -10.90 -9.76 8.30
N ILE A 156 -12.08 -9.17 8.42
CA ILE A 156 -12.93 -8.84 7.26
C ILE A 156 -12.19 -7.89 6.30
N ALA A 157 -11.57 -6.82 6.81
CA ALA A 157 -10.82 -5.88 5.98
C ALA A 157 -9.62 -6.56 5.31
N HIS A 158 -8.91 -7.43 6.02
CA HIS A 158 -7.80 -8.22 5.47
C HIS A 158 -8.26 -9.15 4.34
N ASP A 159 -9.31 -9.95 4.58
CA ASP A 159 -9.85 -10.89 3.61
C ASP A 159 -10.41 -10.13 2.38
N SER A 160 -11.02 -8.96 2.58
CA SER A 160 -11.51 -8.10 1.48
C SER A 160 -10.37 -7.52 0.62
N LEU A 161 -9.24 -7.16 1.25
CA LEU A 161 -8.04 -6.73 0.53
C LEU A 161 -7.47 -7.89 -0.29
N ILE A 162 -7.35 -9.08 0.31
CA ILE A 162 -6.93 -10.29 -0.41
C ILE A 162 -7.82 -10.57 -1.62
N GLU A 163 -9.14 -10.51 -1.45
CA GLU A 163 -10.09 -10.70 -2.54
C GLU A 163 -9.87 -9.68 -3.66
N SER A 164 -9.63 -8.42 -3.32
CA SER A 164 -9.37 -7.37 -4.30
C SER A 164 -8.09 -7.61 -5.10
N LEU A 165 -7.01 -8.06 -4.44
CA LEU A 165 -5.75 -8.43 -5.10
C LEU A 165 -5.89 -9.69 -5.98
N ASN A 166 -6.68 -10.68 -5.54
CA ASN A 166 -7.01 -11.84 -6.35
C ASN A 166 -7.78 -11.44 -7.61
N VAL A 167 -8.82 -10.61 -7.47
CA VAL A 167 -9.60 -10.20 -8.64
C VAL A 167 -8.76 -9.37 -9.61
N TYR A 168 -7.88 -8.49 -9.13
CA TYR A 168 -6.91 -7.81 -10.01
C TYR A 168 -6.07 -8.81 -10.83
N THR A 169 -5.51 -9.81 -10.15
CA THR A 169 -4.70 -10.87 -10.77
C THR A 169 -5.51 -11.69 -11.78
N ASP A 170 -6.71 -12.10 -11.41
CA ASP A 170 -7.59 -12.92 -12.25
C ASP A 170 -8.12 -12.14 -13.46
N SER A 171 -8.41 -10.84 -13.31
CA SER A 171 -8.83 -9.99 -14.42
C SER A 171 -7.74 -9.85 -15.48
N ILE A 172 -6.48 -9.68 -15.09
CA ILE A 172 -5.37 -9.66 -16.05
C ILE A 172 -5.19 -11.02 -16.73
N LYS A 173 -5.29 -12.12 -15.97
CA LYS A 173 -5.23 -13.47 -16.55
C LYS A 173 -6.36 -13.73 -17.56
N GLN A 174 -7.56 -13.25 -17.27
CA GLN A 174 -8.68 -13.33 -18.21
C GLN A 174 -8.42 -12.56 -19.50
N LEU A 175 -7.82 -11.36 -19.42
CA LEU A 175 -7.41 -10.62 -20.62
C LEU A 175 -6.42 -11.41 -21.48
N VAL A 176 -5.45 -12.09 -20.86
CA VAL A 176 -4.54 -13.00 -21.57
C VAL A 176 -5.29 -14.17 -22.19
N GLU A 177 -6.19 -14.82 -21.44
CA GLU A 177 -6.98 -15.95 -21.94
C GLU A 177 -7.90 -15.58 -23.11
N TYR A 178 -8.40 -14.34 -23.14
CA TYR A 178 -9.18 -13.79 -24.24
C TYR A 178 -8.33 -13.31 -25.42
N GLY A 179 -7.00 -13.37 -25.32
CA GLY A 179 -6.08 -12.89 -26.37
C GLY A 179 -6.03 -11.37 -26.49
N LEU A 180 -6.53 -10.64 -25.49
CA LEU A 180 -6.51 -9.18 -25.41
C LEU A 180 -5.19 -8.64 -24.85
N LEU A 181 -4.33 -9.51 -24.33
CA LEU A 181 -3.03 -9.17 -23.79
C LEU A 181 -2.03 -10.30 -24.08
N ASP A 182 -0.78 -9.95 -24.42
CA ASP A 182 0.27 -10.95 -24.60
C ASP A 182 0.75 -11.49 -23.24
N GLU A 183 0.79 -12.81 -23.08
CA GLU A 183 1.36 -13.47 -21.91
C GLU A 183 2.83 -13.06 -21.70
N SER A 184 3.54 -12.73 -22.78
CA SER A 184 4.93 -12.28 -22.72
C SER A 184 5.09 -10.97 -21.94
N ASP A 185 4.07 -10.12 -21.86
CA ASP A 185 4.04 -8.86 -21.10
C ASP A 185 3.70 -9.03 -19.61
N VAL A 186 3.22 -10.21 -19.19
CA VAL A 186 2.74 -10.46 -17.82
C VAL A 186 3.78 -11.21 -16.99
N GLN A 187 4.07 -10.69 -15.80
CA GLN A 187 4.95 -11.30 -14.81
C GLN A 187 4.19 -11.60 -13.52
N GLU A 188 4.34 -12.81 -12.98
CA GLU A 188 3.94 -13.10 -11.60
C GLU A 188 5.03 -12.65 -10.63
N TRP A 189 4.64 -11.79 -9.69
CA TRP A 189 5.50 -11.40 -8.60
C TRP A 189 5.32 -12.28 -7.35
N SER A 190 6.45 -12.63 -6.74
CA SER A 190 6.53 -13.32 -5.46
C SER A 190 7.59 -12.68 -4.57
N PHE A 191 7.39 -12.74 -3.25
CA PHE A 191 8.36 -12.23 -2.29
C PHE A 191 9.74 -12.86 -2.47
N GLY A 192 10.74 -12.04 -2.81
CA GLY A 192 12.12 -12.48 -3.08
C GLY A 192 12.55 -12.31 -4.54
N PHE A 193 11.65 -11.94 -5.45
CA PHE A 193 12.01 -11.43 -6.77
C PHE A 193 12.34 -9.95 -6.69
N SER A 194 13.55 -9.57 -7.14
CA SER A 194 14.03 -8.18 -7.22
C SER A 194 13.74 -7.54 -8.57
N ASP A 195 13.56 -8.34 -9.61
CA ASP A 195 13.55 -7.86 -10.99
C ASP A 195 12.12 -7.97 -11.56
N TYR A 196 11.58 -6.83 -11.97
CA TYR A 196 10.36 -6.73 -12.74
C TYR A 196 10.74 -6.10 -14.08
N ASP A 197 11.00 -6.94 -15.07
CA ASP A 197 11.45 -6.52 -16.41
C ASP A 197 10.29 -6.41 -17.40
N LYS A 198 9.06 -6.70 -16.93
CA LYS A 198 7.85 -6.71 -17.74
C LYS A 198 6.95 -5.52 -17.48
N ASN A 199 6.12 -5.22 -18.48
CA ASN A 199 5.19 -4.08 -18.45
C ASN A 199 4.04 -4.29 -17.45
N ILE A 200 3.63 -5.54 -17.19
CA ILE A 200 2.48 -5.86 -16.34
C ILE A 200 2.91 -6.85 -15.26
N THR A 201 2.68 -6.48 -14.01
CA THR A 201 2.98 -7.33 -12.85
C THR A 201 1.70 -7.74 -12.14
N ILE A 202 1.56 -9.02 -11.81
CA ILE A 202 0.44 -9.59 -11.05
C ILE A 202 0.93 -10.33 -9.81
N PHE A 203 0.05 -10.57 -8.83
CA PHE A 203 0.44 -11.27 -7.61
C PHE A 203 0.47 -12.79 -7.80
N SER A 204 1.51 -13.45 -7.31
CA SER A 204 1.55 -14.91 -7.28
C SER A 204 0.59 -15.48 -6.23
N LYS A 205 0.18 -16.74 -6.43
CA LYS A 205 -0.62 -17.48 -5.45
C LYS A 205 0.08 -17.63 -4.09
N SER A 206 1.42 -17.75 -4.09
CA SER A 206 2.18 -17.88 -2.85
C SER A 206 2.09 -16.61 -2.01
N PHE A 207 2.22 -15.43 -2.64
CA PHE A 207 2.05 -14.15 -1.96
C PHE A 207 0.63 -14.00 -1.40
N LEU A 208 -0.39 -14.24 -2.24
CA LEU A 208 -1.80 -14.09 -1.85
C LEU A 208 -2.24 -15.06 -0.73
N SER A 209 -1.50 -16.15 -0.53
CA SER A 209 -1.75 -17.13 0.55
C SER A 209 -1.13 -16.75 1.89
N ASP A 210 -0.15 -15.84 1.92
CA ASP A 210 0.57 -15.45 3.14
C ASP A 210 -0.01 -14.18 3.75
N ARG A 211 -0.76 -14.35 4.85
CA ARG A 211 -1.40 -13.24 5.55
C ARG A 211 -0.40 -12.24 6.14
N ASN A 212 0.78 -12.69 6.56
CA ASN A 212 1.79 -11.82 7.16
C ASN A 212 2.45 -10.95 6.10
N LEU A 213 2.79 -11.54 4.95
CA LEU A 213 3.34 -10.78 3.82
C LEU A 213 2.37 -9.71 3.34
N ILE A 214 1.08 -10.03 3.22
CA ILE A 214 0.06 -9.04 2.82
C ILE A 214 -0.07 -7.93 3.87
N LYS A 215 0.03 -8.28 5.16
CA LYS A 215 0.00 -7.30 6.24
C LYS A 215 1.20 -6.36 6.16
N ASP A 216 2.41 -6.88 6.04
CA ASP A 216 3.64 -6.06 5.98
C ASP A 216 3.70 -5.24 4.69
N TRP A 217 3.25 -5.79 3.56
CA TRP A 217 3.10 -5.08 2.29
C TRP A 217 2.10 -3.92 2.39
N ALA A 218 0.90 -4.15 2.93
CA ALA A 218 -0.12 -3.12 3.08
C ALA A 218 0.33 -2.00 4.04
N LEU A 219 1.04 -2.35 5.12
CA LEU A 219 1.65 -1.37 6.03
C LEU A 219 2.70 -0.53 5.32
N SER A 220 3.63 -1.17 4.59
CA SER A 220 4.68 -0.46 3.84
C SER A 220 4.08 0.48 2.80
N ALA A 221 3.07 0.01 2.06
CA ALA A 221 2.39 0.79 1.05
C ALA A 221 1.64 1.99 1.64
N HIS A 222 0.90 1.80 2.74
CA HIS A 222 0.24 2.91 3.44
C HIS A 222 1.24 3.95 3.93
N MET A 223 2.30 3.51 4.61
CA MET A 223 3.30 4.40 5.21
C MET A 223 4.04 5.20 4.14
N TYR A 224 4.46 4.55 3.05
CA TYR A 224 5.09 5.23 1.92
C TYR A 224 4.17 6.32 1.34
N GLN A 225 2.88 6.00 1.13
CA GLN A 225 1.90 6.99 0.65
C GLN A 225 1.67 8.16 1.63
N GLN A 226 1.78 7.94 2.94
CA GLN A 226 1.70 9.04 3.91
C GLN A 226 2.93 9.95 3.80
N LEU A 227 4.13 9.36 3.76
CA LEU A 227 5.40 10.09 3.71
C LEU A 227 5.52 10.90 2.41
N GLU A 228 5.20 10.30 1.25
CA GLU A 228 5.22 10.99 -0.05
C GLU A 228 4.31 12.23 -0.03
N LYS A 229 3.10 12.13 0.56
CA LYS A 229 2.17 13.27 0.69
C LYS A 229 2.68 14.34 1.64
N ILE A 230 3.28 13.95 2.76
CA ILE A 230 3.87 14.89 3.71
C ILE A 230 5.00 15.67 3.02
N GLU A 231 5.87 14.99 2.26
CA GLU A 231 6.92 15.64 1.47
C GLU A 231 6.38 16.62 0.43
N GLU A 232 5.34 16.22 -0.31
CA GLU A 232 4.69 17.09 -1.29
C GLU A 232 4.15 18.37 -0.64
N LEU A 233 3.45 18.24 0.48
CA LEU A 233 2.90 19.38 1.22
C LEU A 233 3.99 20.33 1.74
N GLN A 234 5.12 19.79 2.22
CA GLN A 234 6.25 20.61 2.68
C GLN A 234 6.97 21.33 1.53
N LYS A 235 7.05 20.70 0.34
CA LYS A 235 7.64 21.32 -0.86
C LYS A 235 6.81 22.49 -1.39
N MET A 236 5.48 22.42 -1.30
CA MET A 236 4.58 23.49 -1.74
C MET A 236 4.77 24.82 -0.98
N ASP A 237 5.38 24.78 0.21
CA ASP A 237 5.64 25.96 1.03
C ASP A 237 7.00 26.63 0.76
N THR A 238 7.87 25.97 -0.02
CA THR A 238 9.19 26.49 -0.39
C THR A 238 9.25 27.19 -1.75
N GLU A 239 8.16 27.12 -2.54
CA GLU A 239 8.00 27.78 -3.85
C GLU A 239 7.12 29.05 -3.77
#